data_AF-A0A7N0U589-F1
#
_entry.id   AF-A0A7N0U589-F1
#
_cell.length_a   1.000
_cell.length_b   1.000
_cell.length_c   1.000
_cell.angle_alpha   90.00
_cell.angle_beta   90.00
_cell.angle_gamma   90.00
#
_symmetry.space_group_name_H-M   'P 1'
#
loop_
_entity.id
_entity.type
_entity.pdbx_description
1 polymer ?
#
loop_
_entity_poly.entity_id
_entity_poly.type
_entity_poly.pdbx_seq_one_letter_code
_entity_poly.pdbx_strand_id
1 'polypeptide(L)'
;MELRCLQCGSQVAKLFVQYSPGNIRLMKCPKCKQVADEYIECEIMIVLIDLILHKTKAYRHLLYNVLNQRSLDLEGLMWKLILGSLLLDTYRMLILVRSVEEWSSIISFSSSVWNLGKVLMDVFLEDFLFLSSLSVE
;
A
#
# COMPACT_ATOMS: atom_id res chain seq x y z
N MET A 1 -8.88 15.90 1.30
CA MET A 1 -9.56 14.73 0.68
C MET A 1 -10.27 15.19 -0.58
N GLU A 2 -9.85 14.71 -1.75
CA GLU A 2 -10.42 15.12 -3.04
C GLU A 2 -11.01 13.93 -3.82
N LEU A 3 -12.29 13.65 -3.58
CA LEU A 3 -13.00 12.58 -4.30
C LEU A 3 -13.20 12.97 -5.78
N ARG A 4 -13.03 12.03 -6.71
CA ARG A 4 -13.10 12.30 -8.16
C ARG A 4 -14.14 11.41 -8.85
N CYS A 5 -14.80 11.98 -9.86
CA CYS A 5 -15.70 11.22 -10.73
C CYS A 5 -14.91 10.33 -11.69
N LEU A 6 -15.23 9.04 -11.72
CA LEU A 6 -14.55 8.07 -12.57
C LEU A 6 -14.69 8.36 -14.07
N GLN A 7 -15.85 8.89 -14.48
CA GLN A 7 -16.15 9.14 -15.89
C GLN A 7 -15.41 10.37 -16.44
N CYS A 8 -15.44 11.50 -15.73
CA CYS A 8 -14.95 12.79 -16.25
C CYS A 8 -13.76 13.38 -15.48
N GLY A 9 -13.26 12.71 -14.43
CA GLY A 9 -12.11 13.15 -13.64
C GLY A 9 -12.34 14.39 -12.76
N SER A 10 -13.49 15.08 -12.88
CA SER A 10 -13.78 16.26 -12.06
C SER A 10 -14.01 15.91 -10.59
N GLN A 11 -13.62 16.84 -9.72
CA GLN A 11 -13.78 16.74 -8.27
C GLN A 11 -15.28 16.70 -7.88
N VAL A 12 -15.60 15.92 -6.86
CA VAL A 12 -16.96 15.71 -6.35
C VAL A 12 -16.95 15.84 -4.83
N ALA A 13 -17.90 16.56 -4.25
CA ALA A 13 -17.92 16.78 -2.80
C ALA A 13 -18.30 15.52 -2.00
N LYS A 14 -19.19 14.67 -2.53
CA LYS A 14 -19.61 13.39 -1.93
C LYS A 14 -19.94 12.38 -3.03
N LEU A 15 -19.45 11.15 -2.92
CA LEU A 15 -19.73 10.07 -3.89
C LEU A 15 -21.06 9.35 -3.60
N PHE A 16 -21.46 9.26 -2.34
CA PHE A 16 -22.74 8.67 -1.92
C PHE A 16 -23.34 9.45 -0.74
N VAL A 17 -24.64 9.24 -0.51
CA VAL A 17 -25.37 9.68 0.69
C VAL A 17 -26.02 8.45 1.31
N GLN A 18 -25.82 8.24 2.60
CA GLN A 18 -26.48 7.18 3.36
C GLN A 18 -27.77 7.73 3.98
N TYR A 19 -28.89 7.03 3.78
CA TYR A 19 -30.19 7.36 4.38
C TYR A 19 -30.53 6.46 5.57
N SER A 20 -30.03 5.22 5.58
CA SER A 20 -30.25 4.23 6.64
C SER A 20 -29.06 3.26 6.70
N PRO A 21 -28.85 2.49 7.78
CA PRO A 21 -27.91 1.37 7.76
C PRO A 21 -28.20 0.46 6.56
N GLY A 22 -27.21 0.25 5.69
CA GLY A 22 -27.34 -0.52 4.44
C GLY A 22 -28.03 0.18 3.26
N ASN A 23 -28.65 1.35 3.44
CA ASN A 23 -29.27 2.11 2.33
C ASN A 23 -28.41 3.33 1.97
N ILE A 24 -27.55 3.15 0.97
CA ILE A 24 -26.76 4.20 0.33
C ILE A 24 -27.36 4.56 -1.04
N ARG A 25 -27.16 5.81 -1.45
CA ARG A 25 -27.52 6.29 -2.78
C ARG A 25 -26.32 6.98 -3.41
N LEU A 26 -25.89 6.49 -4.58
CA LEU A 26 -24.80 7.11 -5.33
C LEU A 26 -25.20 8.50 -5.85
N MET A 27 -24.25 9.43 -5.73
CA MET A 27 -24.40 10.81 -6.19
C MET A 27 -24.01 10.92 -7.65
N LYS A 28 -24.70 11.82 -8.37
CA LYS A 28 -24.36 12.17 -9.75
C LYS A 28 -23.34 13.31 -9.76
N CYS A 29 -22.35 13.20 -10.63
CA CYS A 29 -21.36 14.27 -10.82
C CYS A 29 -22.04 15.53 -11.40
N PRO A 30 -21.79 16.74 -10.85
CA PRO A 30 -22.43 17.96 -11.33
C PRO A 30 -22.04 18.32 -12.77
N LYS A 31 -20.85 17.91 -13.23
CA LYS A 31 -20.32 18.24 -14.56
C LYS A 31 -20.86 17.31 -15.66
N CYS A 32 -20.76 15.99 -15.48
CA CYS A 32 -21.17 15.02 -16.52
C CYS A 32 -22.56 14.42 -16.31
N LYS A 33 -23.23 14.69 -15.17
CA LYS A 33 -24.56 14.16 -14.78
C LYS A 33 -24.67 12.62 -14.68
N GLN A 34 -23.57 11.90 -14.92
CA GLN A 34 -23.47 10.47 -14.67
C GLN A 34 -23.23 10.18 -13.19
N VAL A 35 -23.43 8.92 -12.78
CA VAL A 35 -23.02 8.43 -11.46
C VAL A 35 -21.53 8.71 -11.24
N ALA A 36 -21.18 9.28 -10.09
CA ALA A 36 -19.81 9.74 -9.84
C ALA A 36 -18.81 8.57 -9.76
N ASP A 37 -19.20 7.51 -9.04
CA ASP A 37 -18.49 6.26 -8.86
C ASP A 37 -19.52 5.13 -8.71
N GLU A 38 -19.45 4.12 -9.57
CA GLU A 38 -20.38 2.98 -9.58
C GLU A 38 -19.86 1.77 -8.78
N TYR A 39 -18.56 1.73 -8.48
CA TYR A 39 -17.93 0.58 -7.81
C TYR A 39 -18.14 0.58 -6.29
N ILE A 40 -18.67 1.66 -5.71
CA ILE A 40 -19.00 1.75 -4.26
C ILE A 40 -20.12 0.79 -3.86
N GLU A 41 -21.05 0.48 -4.77
CA GLU A 41 -22.10 -0.53 -4.55
C GLU A 41 -21.64 -1.96 -4.89
N CYS A 42 -20.44 -2.11 -5.47
CA CYS A 42 -19.90 -3.40 -5.89
C CYS A 42 -19.06 -4.06 -4.79
N GLU A 43 -19.08 -5.39 -4.76
CA GLU A 43 -18.10 -6.15 -3.97
C GLU A 43 -16.68 -5.98 -4.54
N ILE A 44 -15.68 -6.01 -3.64
CA ILE A 44 -14.27 -5.81 -4.01
C ILE A 44 -13.75 -6.83 -5.05
N MET A 45 -14.36 -8.01 -5.14
CA MET A 45 -14.03 -9.00 -6.18
C MET A 45 -14.35 -8.48 -7.60
N ILE A 46 -15.43 -7.73 -7.78
CA ILE A 46 -15.81 -7.14 -9.07
C ILE A 46 -14.81 -6.05 -9.46
N VAL A 47 -14.45 -5.20 -8.50
CA VAL A 47 -13.41 -4.16 -8.67
C VAL A 47 -12.07 -4.79 -9.07
N LEU A 48 -11.69 -5.90 -8.44
CA LEU A 48 -10.45 -6.62 -8.73
C LEU A 48 -10.44 -7.23 -10.13
N ILE A 49 -11.54 -7.84 -10.57
CA ILE A 49 -11.67 -8.38 -11.94
C ILE A 49 -11.51 -7.25 -12.97
N ASP A 50 -12.16 -6.11 -12.75
CA ASP A 50 -12.06 -4.95 -13.65
C ASP A 50 -10.66 -4.31 -13.64
N LEU A 51 -9.93 -4.39 -12.52
CA LEU A 51 -8.53 -3.99 -12.40
C LEU A 51 -7.60 -4.92 -13.20
N ILE A 52 -7.80 -6.25 -13.12
CA ILE A 52 -7.06 -7.26 -13.90
C ILE A 52 -7.33 -7.07 -15.41
N LEU A 53 -8.58 -6.73 -15.78
CA LEU A 53 -8.96 -6.34 -17.14
C LEU A 53 -8.46 -4.94 -17.56
N HIS A 54 -7.61 -4.31 -16.74
CA HIS A 54 -6.99 -3.00 -16.98
C HIS A 54 -7.98 -1.86 -17.26
N LYS A 55 -9.22 -1.94 -16.74
CA LYS A 55 -10.21 -0.88 -16.96
C LYS A 55 -9.81 0.39 -16.22
N THR A 56 -9.66 1.48 -16.96
CA THR A 56 -9.26 2.79 -16.44
C THR A 56 -10.18 3.33 -15.34
N LYS A 57 -11.47 2.96 -15.34
CA LYS A 57 -12.40 3.31 -14.25
C LYS A 57 -12.03 2.65 -12.92
N ALA A 58 -11.68 1.36 -12.92
CA ALA A 58 -11.29 0.63 -11.71
C ALA A 58 -9.98 1.18 -11.11
N TYR A 59 -9.00 1.51 -11.95
CA TYR A 59 -7.80 2.24 -11.50
C TYR A 59 -8.13 3.60 -10.87
N ARG A 60 -9.04 4.39 -11.47
CA ARG A 60 -9.45 5.69 -10.90
C ARG A 60 -10.16 5.53 -9.55
N HIS A 61 -11.01 4.50 -9.41
CA HIS A 61 -11.67 4.17 -8.14
C HIS A 61 -10.63 3.80 -7.07
N LEU A 62 -9.72 2.89 -7.39
CA LEU A 62 -8.67 2.45 -6.47
C LEU A 62 -7.74 3.60 -6.05
N LEU A 63 -7.27 4.40 -7.01
CA LEU A 63 -6.31 5.48 -6.75
C LEU A 63 -6.90 6.68 -6.00
N TYR A 64 -8.06 7.19 -6.43
CA TYR A 64 -8.58 8.46 -5.90
C TYR A 64 -9.63 8.30 -4.80
N ASN A 65 -10.42 7.23 -4.85
CA ASN A 65 -11.57 7.07 -3.95
C ASN A 65 -11.30 6.01 -2.85
N VAL A 66 -10.57 4.92 -3.15
CA VAL A 66 -10.22 3.88 -2.16
C VAL A 66 -8.93 4.19 -1.41
N LEU A 67 -7.80 4.46 -2.09
CA LEU A 67 -6.52 4.69 -1.40
C LEU A 67 -6.56 5.92 -0.47
N ASN A 68 -7.22 7.01 -0.88
CA ASN A 68 -7.42 8.19 -0.04
C ASN A 68 -8.35 7.91 1.18
N GLN A 69 -9.14 6.83 1.17
CA GLN A 69 -9.95 6.40 2.32
C GLN A 69 -9.21 5.36 3.18
N ARG A 70 -8.42 4.48 2.54
CA ARG A 70 -7.60 3.45 3.20
C ARG A 70 -6.27 3.96 3.75
N SER A 71 -5.78 5.14 3.38
CA SER A 71 -4.57 5.73 3.99
C SER A 71 -4.68 5.79 5.52
N LEU A 72 -5.89 6.04 6.04
CA LEU A 72 -6.22 6.01 7.46
C LEU A 72 -6.17 4.59 8.08
N ASP A 73 -6.49 3.54 7.32
CA ASP A 73 -6.33 2.14 7.75
C ASP A 73 -4.88 1.64 7.59
N LEU A 74 -4.10 2.24 6.67
CA LEU A 74 -2.74 1.84 6.39
C LEU A 74 -1.81 2.10 7.58
N GLU A 75 -2.06 3.10 8.43
CA GLU A 75 -1.33 3.28 9.70
C GLU A 75 -1.31 1.98 10.54
N GLY A 76 -2.46 1.30 10.62
CA GLY A 76 -2.63 0.01 11.31
C GLY A 76 -2.07 -1.21 10.55
N LEU A 77 -1.50 -0.99 9.37
CA LEU A 77 -0.90 -1.98 8.48
C LEU A 77 0.62 -1.75 8.32
N MET A 78 1.10 -0.50 8.39
CA MET A 78 2.52 -0.14 8.35
C MET A 78 3.31 -0.89 9.42
N TRP A 79 2.86 -0.90 10.67
CA TRP A 79 3.57 -1.62 11.75
C TRP A 79 3.61 -3.13 11.53
N LYS A 80 2.60 -3.71 10.85
CA LYS A 80 2.58 -5.14 10.49
C LYS A 80 3.54 -5.45 9.34
N LEU A 81 3.68 -4.53 8.39
CA LEU A 81 4.66 -4.63 7.31
C LEU A 81 6.09 -4.47 7.84
N ILE A 82 6.34 -3.51 8.73
CA ILE A 82 7.63 -3.32 9.44
C ILE A 82 8.00 -4.58 10.26
N LEU A 83 7.03 -5.16 10.97
CA LEU A 83 7.27 -6.41 11.72
C LEU A 83 7.50 -7.60 10.77
N GLY A 84 6.83 -7.61 9.61
CA GLY A 84 7.01 -8.61 8.56
C GLY A 84 8.37 -8.54 7.84
N SER A 85 8.86 -7.34 7.52
CA SER A 85 10.18 -7.15 6.92
C SER A 85 11.28 -7.52 7.91
N LEU A 86 11.18 -7.07 9.17
CA LEU A 86 12.14 -7.42 10.22
C LEU A 86 12.22 -8.95 10.47
N LEU A 87 11.09 -9.67 10.38
CA LEU A 87 11.08 -11.15 10.39
C LEU A 87 11.73 -11.76 9.13
N LEU A 88 11.51 -11.17 7.95
CA LEU A 88 12.15 -11.63 6.72
C LEU A 88 13.67 -11.40 6.74
N ASP A 89 14.13 -10.28 7.27
CA ASP A 89 15.54 -9.92 7.37
C ASP A 89 16.26 -10.74 8.43
N THR A 90 15.65 -10.97 9.59
CA THR A 90 16.20 -11.92 10.58
C THR A 90 16.29 -13.33 10.02
N TYR A 91 15.32 -13.77 9.20
CA TYR A 91 15.39 -15.06 8.48
C TYR A 91 16.49 -15.08 7.40
N ARG A 92 16.65 -14.02 6.60
CA ARG A 92 17.75 -13.85 5.64
C ARG A 92 19.11 -13.93 6.34
N MET A 93 19.26 -13.20 7.44
CA MET A 93 20.49 -13.17 8.25
C MET A 93 20.76 -14.52 8.90
N LEU A 94 19.74 -15.24 9.38
CA LEU A 94 19.90 -16.59 9.93
C LEU A 94 20.30 -17.61 8.85
N ILE A 95 19.77 -17.52 7.63
CA ILE A 95 20.23 -18.34 6.50
C ILE A 95 21.69 -18.02 6.17
N LEU A 96 22.05 -16.74 6.07
CA LEU A 96 23.41 -16.29 5.78
C LEU A 96 24.37 -16.76 6.87
N VAL A 97 24.07 -16.55 8.15
CA VAL A 97 24.88 -17.03 9.28
C VAL A 97 24.97 -18.54 9.30
N ARG A 98 23.90 -19.30 9.06
CA ARG A 98 23.97 -20.78 8.99
C ARG A 98 24.84 -21.27 7.83
N SER A 99 24.76 -20.60 6.67
CA SER A 99 25.67 -20.90 5.56
C SER A 99 27.12 -20.52 5.92
N VAL A 100 27.32 -19.45 6.68
CA VAL A 100 28.64 -19.05 7.19
C VAL A 100 29.13 -20.01 8.27
N GLU A 101 28.28 -20.65 9.09
CA GLU A 101 28.68 -21.69 10.05
C GLU A 101 29.19 -22.94 9.33
N GLU A 102 28.53 -23.40 8.26
CA GLU A 102 29.06 -24.46 7.39
C GLU A 102 30.41 -24.07 6.74
N TRP A 103 30.63 -22.78 6.47
CA TRP A 103 31.89 -22.24 5.94
C TRP A 103 32.88 -21.78 7.02
N SER A 104 32.51 -21.82 8.31
CA SER A 104 33.28 -21.22 9.42
C SER A 104 34.49 -22.06 9.81
N SER A 105 34.49 -23.33 9.40
CA SER A 105 35.65 -24.21 9.40
C SER A 105 36.73 -23.78 8.39
N ILE A 106 36.46 -22.81 7.50
CA ILE A 106 37.32 -22.47 6.36
C ILE A 106 37.90 -21.03 6.45
N ILE A 107 37.16 -20.02 6.92
CA ILE A 107 37.58 -18.60 6.74
C ILE A 107 37.47 -17.73 8.00
N SER A 108 38.57 -17.06 8.31
CA SER A 108 38.91 -16.09 9.36
C SER A 108 38.02 -14.83 9.52
N PHE A 109 36.71 -14.93 9.30
CA PHE A 109 35.64 -14.22 10.01
C PHE A 109 35.58 -12.67 9.99
N SER A 110 36.55 -11.97 10.58
CA SER A 110 36.34 -10.69 11.26
C SER A 110 36.07 -9.48 10.36
N SER A 111 36.88 -9.26 9.32
CA SER A 111 36.79 -8.06 8.46
C SER A 111 35.48 -7.95 7.69
N SER A 112 34.79 -9.07 7.45
CA SER A 112 33.54 -9.11 6.69
C SER A 112 32.31 -8.71 7.49
N VAL A 113 32.31 -8.88 8.82
CA VAL A 113 31.16 -8.51 9.69
C VAL A 113 30.88 -7.00 9.63
N TRP A 114 31.93 -6.18 9.52
CA TRP A 114 31.82 -4.72 9.38
C TRP A 114 31.09 -4.30 8.10
N ASN A 115 31.43 -4.94 6.98
CA ASN A 115 30.77 -4.66 5.69
C ASN A 115 29.31 -5.13 5.68
N LEU A 116 29.01 -6.22 6.39
CA LEU A 116 27.66 -6.79 6.48
C LEU A 116 26.75 -5.92 7.36
N GLY A 117 27.26 -5.39 8.48
CA GLY A 117 26.56 -4.38 9.28
C GLY A 117 26.34 -3.07 8.55
N LYS A 118 27.26 -2.68 7.64
CA LYS A 118 27.09 -1.47 6.81
C LYS A 118 25.93 -1.60 5.83
N VAL A 119 25.85 -2.70 5.07
CA VAL A 119 24.73 -2.95 4.14
C VAL A 119 23.39 -3.00 4.90
N LEU A 120 23.38 -3.55 6.12
CA LEU A 120 22.19 -3.55 6.97
C LEU A 120 21.74 -2.12 7.32
N MET A 121 22.66 -1.26 7.76
CA MET A 121 22.35 0.13 8.11
C MET A 121 21.92 0.96 6.90
N ASP A 122 22.49 0.72 5.72
CA ASP A 122 22.10 1.40 4.47
C ASP A 122 20.65 1.04 4.09
N VAL A 123 20.22 -0.23 4.22
CA VAL A 123 18.83 -0.67 3.98
C VAL A 123 17.87 -0.12 5.03
N PHE A 124 18.22 -0.20 6.33
CA PHE A 124 17.38 0.39 7.40
C PHE A 124 17.22 1.91 7.25
N LEU A 125 18.21 2.62 6.70
CA LEU A 125 18.10 4.04 6.35
C LEU A 125 17.15 4.28 5.17
N GLU A 126 17.16 3.43 4.15
CA GLU A 126 16.28 3.54 2.99
C GLU A 126 14.81 3.32 3.38
N ASP A 127 14.51 2.29 4.19
CA ASP A 127 13.19 2.05 4.77
C ASP A 127 12.75 3.21 5.69
N PHE A 128 13.65 3.75 6.52
CA PHE A 128 13.33 4.88 7.40
C PHE A 128 13.05 6.17 6.60
N LEU A 129 13.81 6.44 5.53
CA LEU A 129 13.57 7.56 4.64
C LEU A 129 12.24 7.41 3.91
N PHE A 130 11.90 6.21 3.43
CA PHE A 130 10.61 5.91 2.82
C PHE A 130 9.45 6.17 3.81
N LEU A 131 9.54 5.68 5.05
CA LEU A 131 8.56 5.96 6.11
C LEU A 131 8.45 7.46 6.44
N SER A 132 9.57 8.20 6.42
CA SER A 132 9.57 9.64 6.66
C SER A 132 8.90 10.42 5.53
N SER A 133 9.07 10.00 4.27
CA SER A 133 8.38 10.61 3.12
C SER A 133 6.87 10.33 3.12
N LEU A 134 6.45 9.15 3.57
CA LEU A 134 5.04 8.77 3.67
C LEU A 134 4.31 9.46 4.84
N SER A 135 5.04 10.04 5.80
CA SER A 135 4.49 10.69 7.00
C SER A 135 4.32 12.22 6.86
N VAL A 136 4.60 12.78 5.67
CA VAL A 136 4.69 14.23 5.42
C VAL A 136 3.65 14.75 4.41
N GLU A 137 2.83 13.87 3.80
CA GLU A 137 1.69 14.22 2.92
C GLU A 137 0.31 14.03 3.58
#